data_AF-A0A514C5Y5-F1
#
_entry.id   AF-A0A514C5Y5-F1
#
_cell.length_a   1.000
_cell.length_b   1.000
_cell.length_c   1.000
_cell.angle_alpha   90.00
_cell.angle_beta   90.00
_cell.angle_gamma   90.00
#
_symmetry.space_group_name_H-M   'P 1'
#
loop_
_entity.id
_entity.type
_entity.pdbx_description
1 polymer ?
#
loop_
_entity_poly.entity_id
_entity_poly.type
_entity_poly.pdbx_seq_one_letter_code
_entity_poly.pdbx_strand_id
1 'polypeptide(L)'
;MLIGVGRFAVLADMVSLERDRDGVRLRAFQVTEADFHVGDQAYWGGWSWWRFDCAAHTADRLDFAAVKAGGAEGPATPDTAPAYEAVEGGDAAELLAAACDPASVGPYGVSTLEDAVTVGREALAS
;
A
#
# COMPACT_ATOMS: atom_id res chain seq x y z
N MET A 1 5.77 7.62 2.30
CA MET A 1 5.19 8.75 1.52
C MET A 1 3.72 8.42 1.29
N LEU A 2 2.79 9.39 1.34
CA LEU A 2 1.38 9.18 1.00
C LEU A 2 1.24 9.16 -0.53
N ILE A 3 0.54 8.16 -1.06
CA ILE A 3 0.55 7.81 -2.49
C ILE A 3 -0.82 8.02 -3.15
N GLY A 4 -1.93 8.01 -2.39
CA GLY A 4 -3.27 8.25 -2.91
C GLY A 4 -4.35 8.25 -1.81
N VAL A 5 -5.50 8.87 -2.09
CA VAL A 5 -6.69 8.91 -1.21
C VAL A 5 -7.93 8.53 -2.02
N GLY A 6 -8.34 7.27 -1.90
CA GLY A 6 -9.67 6.79 -2.26
C GLY A 6 -10.51 6.61 -0.99
N ARG A 7 -11.36 5.58 -0.91
CA ARG A 7 -12.01 5.18 0.37
C ARG A 7 -11.00 4.73 1.46
N PHE A 8 -9.71 4.78 1.15
CA PHE A 8 -8.56 4.36 1.92
C PHE A 8 -7.36 5.22 1.54
N ALA A 9 -6.40 5.38 2.46
CA ALA A 9 -5.11 6.00 2.16
C ALA A 9 -4.06 4.92 1.95
N VAL A 10 -3.24 5.03 0.91
CA VAL A 10 -2.20 4.04 0.59
C VAL A 10 -0.82 4.62 0.81
N LEU A 11 0.02 3.86 1.53
CA LEU A 11 1.41 4.20 1.81
C LEU A 11 2.34 3.11 1.27
N ALA A 12 3.33 3.50 0.47
CA ALA A 12 4.38 2.59 0.02
C ALA A 12 5.42 2.35 1.13
N ASP A 13 5.72 1.08 1.40
CA ASP A 13 6.88 0.69 2.22
C ASP A 13 8.12 0.58 1.34
N MET A 14 8.84 1.69 1.26
CA MET A 14 10.03 1.82 0.43
C MET A 14 11.23 1.03 0.97
N VAL A 15 11.19 0.57 2.22
CA VAL A 15 12.23 -0.31 2.79
C VAL A 15 12.09 -1.73 2.25
N SER A 16 10.87 -2.15 1.92
CA SER A 16 10.57 -3.45 1.31
C SER A 16 10.80 -3.52 -0.20
N LEU A 17 11.31 -2.44 -0.81
CA LEU A 17 11.50 -2.38 -2.26
C LEU A 17 12.60 -3.34 -2.71
N GLU A 18 12.22 -4.29 -3.55
CA GLU A 18 13.09 -5.31 -4.11
C GLU A 18 12.96 -5.31 -5.63
N ARG A 19 14.08 -5.53 -6.33
CA ARG A 19 14.10 -5.68 -7.78
C ARG A 19 14.49 -7.11 -8.12
N ASP A 20 13.68 -7.77 -8.93
CA ASP A 20 13.93 -9.12 -9.43
C ASP A 20 13.79 -9.18 -10.96
N ARG A 21 13.90 -10.41 -11.51
CA ARG A 21 13.77 -10.69 -12.94
C ARG A 21 12.36 -10.49 -13.50
N ASP A 22 11.35 -10.56 -12.63
CA ASP A 22 9.94 -10.51 -12.97
C ASP A 22 9.33 -9.11 -12.69
N GLY A 23 10.09 -8.19 -12.09
CA GLY A 23 9.71 -6.78 -11.94
C GLY A 23 10.31 -6.10 -10.70
N VAL A 24 9.65 -5.04 -10.26
CA VAL A 24 9.92 -4.39 -8.96
C VAL A 24 8.81 -4.77 -8.00
N ARG A 25 9.15 -5.13 -6.77
CA ARG A 25 8.20 -5.51 -5.74
C ARG A 25 8.33 -4.60 -4.52
N LEU A 26 7.21 -4.27 -3.88
CA LEU A 26 7.17 -3.60 -2.57
C LEU A 26 5.90 -3.96 -1.83
N ARG A 27 5.86 -3.70 -0.51
CA ARG A 27 4.64 -3.70 0.28
C ARG A 27 3.98 -2.34 0.25
N ALA A 28 2.66 -2.34 0.23
CA ALA A 28 1.85 -1.15 0.46
C ALA A 28 0.95 -1.38 1.68
N PHE A 29 0.82 -0.34 2.50
CA PHE A 29 -0.14 -0.32 3.60
C PHE A 29 -1.36 0.49 3.19
N GLN A 30 -2.52 -0.15 3.23
CA GLN A 30 -3.82 0.49 3.00
C GLN A 30 -4.45 0.80 4.36
N VAL A 31 -4.60 2.08 4.68
CA VAL A 31 -5.18 2.57 5.94
C VAL A 31 -6.68 2.74 5.80
N THR A 32 -7.42 2.29 6.82
CA THR A 32 -8.87 2.50 6.94
C THR A 32 -9.18 3.72 7.81
N GLU A 33 -10.41 4.23 7.69
CA GLU A 33 -10.96 5.24 8.59
C GLU A 33 -10.87 4.83 10.07
N ALA A 34 -10.96 5.81 10.98
CA ALA A 34 -10.78 5.61 12.42
C ALA A 34 -11.74 4.58 13.02
N ASP A 35 -13.00 4.59 12.56
CA ASP A 35 -14.09 3.78 13.10
C ASP A 35 -14.34 2.49 12.32
N PHE A 36 -13.37 2.03 11.52
CA PHE A 36 -13.52 0.80 10.74
C PHE A 36 -13.42 -0.45 11.64
N HIS A 37 -14.52 -1.21 11.69
CA HIS A 37 -14.65 -2.43 12.48
C HIS A 37 -15.23 -3.58 11.65
N VAL A 38 -14.84 -4.82 11.97
CA VAL A 38 -15.49 -6.05 11.50
C VAL A 38 -15.92 -6.85 12.72
N GLY A 39 -17.23 -6.90 12.97
CA GLY A 39 -17.75 -7.35 14.26
C GLY A 39 -17.24 -6.42 15.37
N ASP A 40 -16.74 -7.01 16.46
CA ASP A 40 -16.19 -6.26 17.61
C ASP A 40 -14.69 -5.92 17.46
N GLN A 41 -14.07 -6.24 16.32
CA GLN A 41 -12.65 -6.02 16.09
C GLN A 41 -12.42 -4.73 15.29
N ALA A 42 -11.66 -3.81 15.87
CA ALA A 42 -11.14 -2.62 15.19
C ALA A 42 -9.94 -2.98 14.30
N TYR A 43 -9.83 -2.33 13.14
CA TYR A 43 -8.72 -2.52 12.20
C TYR A 43 -8.05 -1.19 11.87
N TRP A 44 -6.75 -1.24 11.61
CA TRP A 44 -5.97 -0.12 11.10
C TRP A 44 -5.93 -0.10 9.58
N GLY A 45 -6.10 -1.26 8.94
CA GLY A 45 -5.90 -1.39 7.51
C GLY A 45 -5.50 -2.79 7.09
N GLY A 46 -4.66 -2.87 6.06
CA GLY A 46 -4.05 -4.11 5.62
C GLY A 46 -2.79 -3.89 4.80
N TRP A 47 -1.92 -4.87 4.84
CA TRP A 47 -0.73 -4.95 4.00
C TRP A 47 -1.02 -5.73 2.73
N SER A 48 -0.41 -5.31 1.64
CA SER A 48 -0.37 -6.08 0.40
C SER A 48 1.02 -6.03 -0.20
N TRP A 49 1.49 -7.17 -0.69
CA TRP A 49 2.60 -7.21 -1.63
C TRP A 49 2.13 -6.86 -3.03
N TRP A 50 2.94 -6.07 -3.72
CA TRP A 50 2.70 -5.64 -5.09
C TRP A 50 3.92 -5.91 -5.94
N ARG A 51 3.71 -6.32 -7.19
CA ARG A 51 4.71 -6.39 -8.24
C ARG A 51 4.35 -5.42 -9.36
N PHE A 52 5.37 -4.80 -9.94
CA PHE A 52 5.24 -3.82 -11.00
C PHE A 52 6.17 -4.16 -12.15
N ASP A 53 5.65 -4.05 -13.37
CA ASP A 53 6.45 -4.01 -14.58
C ASP A 53 6.59 -2.55 -15.03
N CYS A 54 7.79 -1.99 -14.84
CA CYS A 54 8.08 -0.60 -15.17
C CYS A 54 8.11 -0.32 -16.67
N ALA A 55 8.33 -1.34 -17.51
CA ALA A 55 8.34 -1.18 -18.96
C ALA A 55 6.92 -1.29 -19.53
N ALA A 56 6.13 -2.23 -19.01
CA ALA A 56 4.75 -2.46 -19.44
C ALA A 56 3.73 -1.55 -18.73
N HIS A 57 4.14 -0.82 -17.68
CA HIS A 57 3.25 0.02 -16.85
C HIS A 57 2.10 -0.77 -16.21
N THR A 58 2.38 -2.00 -15.78
CA THR A 58 1.38 -2.87 -15.14
C THR A 58 1.68 -3.08 -13.65
N ALA A 59 0.62 -3.21 -12.87
CA ALA A 59 0.65 -3.55 -11.45
C ALA A 59 -0.05 -4.89 -11.21
N ASP A 60 0.49 -5.66 -10.28
CA ASP A 60 -0.05 -6.93 -9.82
C ASP A 60 -0.06 -6.94 -8.29
N ARG A 61 -1.26 -7.06 -7.70
CA ARG A 61 -1.38 -7.22 -6.25
C ARG A 61 -1.31 -8.71 -5.96
N LEU A 62 -0.39 -9.11 -5.09
CA LEU A 62 -0.08 -10.53 -4.86
C LEU A 62 -0.85 -11.12 -3.68
N ASP A 63 -1.15 -10.30 -2.66
CA ASP A 63 -1.84 -10.74 -1.45
C ASP A 63 -2.51 -9.59 -0.68
N PHE A 64 -3.20 -9.96 0.39
CA PHE A 64 -3.71 -9.04 1.41
C PHE A 64 -3.67 -9.68 2.81
N ALA A 65 -3.11 -8.97 3.77
CA ALA A 65 -3.09 -9.34 5.19
C ALA A 65 -3.69 -8.21 6.04
N ALA A 66 -4.83 -8.48 6.68
CA ALA A 66 -5.51 -7.48 7.51
C ALA A 66 -4.70 -7.14 8.76
N VAL A 67 -4.65 -5.87 9.14
CA VAL A 67 -3.94 -5.38 10.33
C VAL A 67 -4.96 -4.88 11.34
N LYS A 68 -5.01 -5.57 12.49
CA LYS A 68 -5.87 -5.19 13.60
C LYS A 68 -5.36 -3.91 14.27
N ALA A 69 -6.25 -3.22 14.97
CA ALA A 69 -5.82 -2.18 15.89
C ALA A 69 -4.81 -2.73 16.90
N GLY A 70 -3.69 -2.02 17.08
CA GLY A 70 -2.52 -2.51 17.82
C GLY A 70 -1.46 -3.19 16.95
N GLY A 71 -1.61 -3.17 15.62
CA GLY A 71 -0.55 -3.52 14.67
C GLY A 71 -0.40 -5.01 14.36
N ALA A 72 -1.25 -5.86 14.95
CA ALA A 72 -1.20 -7.30 14.71
C ALA A 72 -1.67 -7.64 13.29
N GLU A 73 -0.74 -8.14 12.47
CA GLU A 73 -0.99 -8.64 11.12
C GLU A 73 -1.63 -10.03 11.17
N GLY A 74 -2.73 -10.19 10.42
CA GLY A 74 -3.40 -11.47 10.21
C GLY A 74 -2.72 -12.32 9.12
N PRO A 75 -3.30 -13.49 8.79
CA PRO A 75 -2.77 -14.31 7.70
C PRO A 75 -2.92 -13.59 6.35
N ALA A 76 -1.89 -13.71 5.51
CA ALA A 76 -1.93 -13.24 4.13
C ALA A 76 -2.83 -14.14 3.28
N THR A 77 -3.79 -13.54 2.59
CA THR A 77 -4.65 -14.21 1.61
C THR A 77 -4.13 -13.87 0.21
N PRO A 78 -3.78 -14.85 -0.63
CA PRO A 78 -3.34 -14.59 -2.00
C PRO A 78 -4.41 -13.86 -2.81
N ASP A 79 -3.99 -12.88 -3.60
CA ASP A 79 -4.81 -12.31 -4.66
C ASP A 79 -4.53 -13.07 -5.96
N THR A 80 -5.59 -13.40 -6.68
CA THR A 80 -5.53 -14.21 -7.92
C THR A 80 -5.98 -13.42 -9.14
N ALA A 81 -6.29 -12.13 -8.96
CA ALA A 81 -6.53 -11.23 -10.07
C ALA A 81 -5.26 -11.15 -10.95
N PRO A 82 -5.41 -11.04 -12.27
CA PRO A 82 -4.28 -10.83 -13.14
C PRO A 82 -3.69 -9.43 -12.95
N ALA A 83 -2.42 -9.27 -13.33
CA ALA A 83 -1.80 -7.96 -13.51
C ALA A 83 -2.64 -7.09 -14.45
N TYR A 84 -2.69 -5.80 -14.17
CA TYR A 84 -3.49 -4.82 -14.90
C TYR A 84 -2.72 -3.53 -15.13
N GLU A 85 -3.16 -2.76 -16.13
CA GLU A 85 -2.58 -1.45 -16.43
C GLU A 85 -2.80 -0.48 -15.27
N ALA A 86 -1.73 0.15 -14.80
CA ALA A 86 -1.80 1.12 -13.72
C ALA A 86 -2.21 2.49 -14.27
N VAL A 87 -3.50 2.82 -14.15
CA VAL A 87 -4.07 4.07 -14.67
C VAL A 87 -3.75 5.26 -13.76
N GLU A 88 -3.30 6.37 -14.34
CA GLU A 88 -2.94 7.61 -13.65
C GLU A 88 -4.05 8.12 -12.71
N GLY A 89 -3.65 8.60 -11.53
CA GLY A 89 -4.55 9.04 -10.47
C GLY A 89 -5.13 7.92 -9.59
N GLY A 90 -4.82 6.66 -9.87
CA GLY A 90 -5.13 5.53 -9.01
C GLY A 90 -3.95 5.08 -8.14
N ASP A 91 -4.24 4.46 -7.00
CA ASP A 91 -3.23 3.99 -6.04
C ASP A 91 -2.14 3.11 -6.69
N ALA A 92 -2.54 2.26 -7.64
CA ALA A 92 -1.61 1.37 -8.35
C ALA A 92 -0.61 2.12 -9.23
N ALA A 93 -1.02 3.22 -9.88
CA ALA A 93 -0.12 4.03 -10.72
C ALA A 93 0.87 4.81 -9.86
N GLU A 94 0.41 5.32 -8.74
CA GLU A 94 1.23 6.07 -7.79
C GLU A 94 2.24 5.14 -7.08
N LEU A 95 1.82 3.91 -6.73
CA LEU A 95 2.75 2.86 -6.24
C LEU A 95 3.74 2.43 -7.32
N LEU A 96 3.30 2.30 -8.57
CA LEU A 96 4.17 1.98 -9.70
C LEU A 96 5.23 3.07 -9.89
N ALA A 97 4.83 4.34 -9.87
CA ALA A 97 5.76 5.47 -9.96
C ALA A 97 6.80 5.42 -8.85
N ALA A 98 6.38 5.19 -7.60
CA ALA A 98 7.28 5.05 -6.47
C ALA A 98 8.24 3.85 -6.59
N ALA A 99 7.75 2.72 -7.11
CA ALA A 99 8.57 1.52 -7.33
C ALA A 99 9.60 1.71 -8.45
N CYS A 100 9.18 2.30 -9.56
CA CYS A 100 9.97 2.41 -10.78
C CYS A 100 11.00 3.54 -10.71
N ASP A 101 10.65 4.66 -10.07
CA ASP A 101 11.57 5.76 -9.77
C ASP A 101 11.60 6.10 -8.26
N PRO A 102 12.27 5.28 -7.41
CA PRO A 102 12.34 5.54 -5.98
C PRO A 102 13.01 6.88 -5.62
N ALA A 103 13.79 7.46 -6.53
CA ALA A 103 14.47 8.74 -6.29
C ALA A 103 13.53 9.94 -6.46
N SER A 104 12.42 9.79 -7.18
CA SER A 104 11.37 10.83 -7.28
C SER A 104 10.48 10.90 -6.04
N VAL A 105 10.51 9.85 -5.21
CA VAL A 105 9.79 9.77 -3.94
C VAL A 105 10.53 10.62 -2.92
N GLY A 106 9.93 11.72 -2.47
CA GLY A 106 10.49 12.61 -1.45
C GLY A 106 10.82 11.89 -0.13
N PRO A 107 11.48 12.56 0.83
CA PRO A 107 11.93 11.93 2.07
C PRO A 107 10.81 11.17 2.78
N TYR A 108 11.10 9.94 3.20
CA TYR A 108 10.14 9.02 3.82
C TYR A 108 9.52 9.64 5.08
N GLY A 109 8.24 10.00 5.00
CA GLY A 109 7.57 10.79 6.05
C GLY A 109 7.11 10.01 7.31
N VAL A 110 7.21 8.68 7.33
CA VAL A 110 6.74 7.85 8.45
C VAL A 110 7.69 6.67 8.68
N SER A 111 8.01 6.39 9.94
CA SER A 111 8.96 5.34 10.34
C SER A 111 8.32 4.25 11.21
N THR A 112 7.08 4.45 11.67
CA THR A 112 6.32 3.46 12.45
C THR A 112 4.95 3.20 11.80
N LEU A 113 4.35 2.07 12.16
CA LEU A 113 3.03 1.70 11.67
C LEU A 113 1.95 2.63 12.23
N GLU A 114 2.07 3.00 13.50
CA GLU A 114 1.20 3.94 14.17
C GLU A 114 1.22 5.33 13.51
N ASP A 115 2.41 5.82 13.15
CA ASP A 115 2.53 7.09 12.41
C ASP A 115 1.91 6.98 11.02
N ALA A 116 2.11 5.84 10.33
CA ALA A 116 1.50 5.58 9.03
C ALA A 116 -0.04 5.59 9.10
N VAL A 117 -0.62 5.00 10.15
CA VAL A 117 -2.07 5.03 10.40
C VAL A 117 -2.55 6.45 10.68
N THR A 118 -1.80 7.21 11.48
CA THR A 118 -2.14 8.60 11.83
C THR A 118 -2.19 9.47 10.58
N VAL A 119 -1.10 9.49 9.81
CA VAL A 119 -0.99 10.26 8.57
C VAL A 119 -2.03 9.80 7.54
N GLY A 120 -2.24 8.50 7.40
CA GLY A 120 -3.24 7.95 6.47
C GLY A 120 -4.68 8.38 6.82
N ARG A 121 -5.04 8.39 8.11
CA ARG A 121 -6.37 8.82 8.56
C ARG A 121 -6.59 10.32 8.45
N GLU A 122 -5.56 11.12 8.72
CA GLU A 122 -5.62 12.57 8.49
C GLU A 122 -5.89 12.88 7.01
N ALA A 123 -5.23 12.15 6.10
CA ALA A 123 -5.45 12.29 4.66
C ALA A 123 -6.86 11.84 4.20
N LEU A 124 -7.50 10.91 4.91
CA LEU A 124 -8.87 10.50 4.61
C LEU A 124 -9.93 11.51 5.08
N ALA A 125 -9.58 12.39 6.03
CA ALA A 125 -10.49 13.37 6.59
C ALA A 125 -10.49 14.73 5.86
N SER A 126 -9.63 14.89 4.84
CA SER A 126 -9.48 16.11 4.03
C SER A 126 -10.28 16.07 2.74
#